data_AF-A0A7J6MAV2-F1
#
_entry.id   AF-A0A7J6MAV2-F1
#
_cell.length_a   1.000
_cell.length_b   1.000
_cell.length_c   1.000
_cell.angle_alpha   90.00
_cell.angle_beta   90.00
_cell.angle_gamma   90.00
#
_symmetry.space_group_name_H-M   'P 1'
#
loop_
_entity.id
_entity.type
_entity.pdbx_description
1 polymer ?
#
loop_
_entity_poly.entity_id
_entity_poly.type
_entity_poly.pdbx_seq_one_letter_code
_entity_poly.pdbx_strand_id
1 'polypeptide(L)'
;PLAGLFAQQLMYSFDFFNYKKPIIFVSLTRSSLNGTGLSDVLETATLVKAAIYVIEDRYSGNSFPTDEYSNGTLKKLLTVRQMVEDVVHFGTHLRSRYPTPDLKIVLFGCSSTGMIAAPARQRHPEIFAGAVESSAPLKITPTDDKWVNGKASELKYWPYVAKAFSNKHLGGSRRCVDVLTKAHQEYAQALKTVEGRRAVEKKFRFCDRYLEDVNNQILSSIGGRLLGMNPQYNDPYPATDYHNIKMICRRLTSGSDSPLDKLADILNTNDPLPPGDTRGVPFLRHIEM
;
A
#
# COMPACT_ATOMS: atom_id res chain seq x y z
N PRO A 1 19.10 -6.28 -25.45
CA PRO A 1 19.07 -6.85 -24.08
C PRO A 1 20.08 -7.99 -23.95
N LEU A 2 21.04 -7.87 -23.02
CA LEU A 2 21.85 -9.01 -22.57
C LEU A 2 20.91 -10.08 -21.98
N ALA A 3 21.17 -11.36 -22.24
CA ALA A 3 20.29 -12.43 -21.79
C ALA A 3 20.08 -12.36 -20.27
N GLY A 4 18.83 -12.18 -19.83
CA GLY A 4 18.45 -12.15 -18.41
C GLY A 4 18.51 -10.78 -17.71
N LEU A 5 18.83 -9.69 -18.42
CA LEU A 5 18.78 -8.32 -17.87
C LEU A 5 17.63 -7.52 -18.47
N PHE A 6 17.05 -6.62 -17.68
CA PHE A 6 16.05 -5.65 -18.11
C PHE A 6 16.37 -4.27 -17.54
N ALA A 7 15.85 -3.22 -18.17
CA ALA A 7 16.07 -1.87 -17.72
C ALA A 7 15.15 -1.52 -16.56
N GLN A 8 15.71 -1.00 -15.47
CA GLN A 8 14.96 -0.57 -14.29
C GLN A 8 15.05 0.94 -14.16
N GLN A 9 13.90 1.60 -14.02
CA GLN A 9 13.85 3.04 -13.85
C GLN A 9 14.30 3.42 -12.45
N LEU A 10 15.01 4.54 -12.37
CA LEU A 10 15.28 5.18 -11.11
C LEU A 10 15.22 6.70 -11.18
N MET A 11 15.08 7.26 -9.98
CA MET A 11 15.29 8.67 -9.68
C MET A 11 16.41 8.80 -8.67
N TYR A 12 17.14 9.91 -8.70
CA TYR A 12 18.16 10.18 -7.69
C TYR A 12 18.30 11.66 -7.36
N SER A 13 18.83 11.93 -6.16
CA SER A 13 19.31 13.26 -5.75
C SER A 13 20.60 13.13 -4.94
N PHE A 14 21.53 14.05 -5.22
CA PHE A 14 22.80 14.21 -4.52
C PHE A 14 22.89 15.55 -3.78
N ASP A 15 21.80 16.31 -3.71
CA ASP A 15 21.84 17.73 -3.29
C ASP A 15 22.40 17.92 -1.86
N PHE A 16 22.29 16.88 -1.03
CA PHE A 16 22.78 16.89 0.35
C PHE A 16 24.00 15.99 0.57
N PHE A 17 24.52 15.32 -0.46
CA PHE A 17 25.44 14.20 -0.29
C PHE A 17 26.84 14.61 0.17
N ASN A 18 27.29 14.04 1.31
CA ASN A 18 28.65 14.21 1.78
C ASN A 18 29.57 13.08 1.27
N TYR A 19 30.35 13.37 0.22
CA TYR A 19 31.30 12.43 -0.36
C TYR A 19 32.39 11.94 0.60
N LYS A 20 32.70 12.67 1.69
CA LYS A 20 33.71 12.24 2.69
C LYS A 20 33.18 11.20 3.67
N LYS A 21 31.86 11.10 3.83
CA LYS A 21 31.18 10.12 4.69
C LYS A 21 29.95 9.61 3.93
N PRO A 22 30.15 8.81 2.88
CA PRO A 22 29.08 8.55 1.92
C PRO A 22 28.00 7.66 2.53
N ILE A 23 26.81 8.23 2.70
CA ILE A 23 25.57 7.53 3.02
C ILE A 23 24.66 7.60 1.79
N ILE A 24 24.12 6.46 1.38
CA ILE A 24 23.18 6.35 0.27
C ILE A 24 21.91 5.69 0.77
N PHE A 25 20.78 6.35 0.58
CA PHE A 25 19.45 5.80 0.79
C PHE A 25 18.92 5.25 -0.53
N VAL A 26 18.43 4.02 -0.51
CA VAL A 26 17.76 3.38 -1.65
C VAL A 26 16.32 3.12 -1.25
N SER A 27 15.41 3.94 -1.77
CA SER A 27 13.97 3.83 -1.54
C SER A 27 13.32 2.97 -2.62
N LEU A 28 12.52 1.99 -2.21
CA LEU A 28 11.85 1.05 -3.10
C LEU A 28 10.40 1.47 -3.32
N THR A 29 9.97 1.60 -4.59
CA THR A 29 8.59 1.94 -4.93
C THR A 29 7.92 0.92 -5.84
N ARG A 30 6.60 0.74 -5.68
CA ARG A 30 5.74 -0.07 -6.56
C ARG A 30 4.77 0.76 -7.37
N SER A 31 4.97 2.07 -7.39
CA SER A 31 4.27 3.00 -8.27
C SER A 31 5.25 3.56 -9.28
N SER A 32 4.73 4.32 -10.25
CA SER A 32 5.56 5.24 -11.02
C SER A 32 6.34 6.15 -10.07
N LEU A 33 7.57 6.47 -10.46
CA LEU A 33 8.44 7.40 -9.74
C LEU A 33 7.77 8.78 -9.48
N ASN A 34 6.94 9.26 -10.41
CA ASN A 34 6.29 10.59 -10.34
C ASN A 34 5.26 10.75 -9.19
N GLY A 35 4.88 9.67 -8.51
CA GLY A 35 3.91 9.69 -7.40
C GLY A 35 4.45 9.10 -6.09
N THR A 36 5.75 8.88 -5.97
CA THR A 36 6.32 8.25 -4.77
C THR A 36 6.47 9.26 -3.63
N GLY A 37 5.78 9.03 -2.51
CA GLY A 37 5.94 9.82 -1.29
C GLY A 37 7.29 9.55 -0.61
N LEU A 38 8.12 10.57 -0.47
CA LEU A 38 9.50 10.47 0.02
C LEU A 38 9.80 11.47 1.14
N SER A 39 8.80 12.14 1.70
CA SER A 39 8.99 13.23 2.67
C SER A 39 9.90 12.83 3.83
N ASP A 40 9.61 11.71 4.50
CA ASP A 40 10.43 11.21 5.61
C ASP A 40 11.87 10.84 5.17
N VAL A 41 12.01 10.24 3.98
CA VAL A 41 13.32 9.85 3.42
C VAL A 41 14.15 11.09 3.10
N LEU A 42 13.52 12.12 2.52
CA LEU A 42 14.15 13.37 2.13
C LEU A 42 14.57 14.19 3.36
N GLU A 43 13.70 14.30 4.37
CA GLU A 43 14.03 14.96 5.63
C GLU A 43 15.22 14.28 6.31
N THR A 44 15.17 12.95 6.42
CA THR A 44 16.27 12.16 7.00
C THR A 44 17.57 12.33 6.20
N ALA A 45 17.50 12.26 4.87
CA ALA A 45 18.67 12.41 4.00
C ALA A 45 19.31 13.79 4.14
N THR A 46 18.51 14.84 4.29
CA THR A 46 18.98 16.22 4.49
C THR A 46 19.75 16.37 5.81
N LEU A 47 19.27 15.73 6.88
CA LEU A 47 19.89 15.75 8.20
C LEU A 47 21.23 15.02 8.21
N VAL A 48 21.29 13.83 7.61
CA VAL A 48 22.50 12.99 7.63
C VAL A 48 23.42 13.17 6.42
N LYS A 49 23.07 14.06 5.51
CA LYS A 49 23.82 14.35 4.28
C LYS A 49 23.97 13.12 3.36
N ALA A 50 22.87 12.39 3.17
CA ALA A 50 22.80 11.22 2.30
C ALA A 50 22.43 11.57 0.85
N ALA A 51 22.90 10.76 -0.10
CA ALA A 51 22.30 10.69 -1.43
C ALA A 51 21.04 9.83 -1.39
N ILE A 52 20.10 10.08 -2.30
CA ILE A 52 18.87 9.31 -2.43
C ILE A 52 18.85 8.68 -3.82
N TYR A 53 18.54 7.40 -3.88
CA TYR A 53 18.04 6.73 -5.07
C TYR A 53 16.64 6.20 -4.77
N VAL A 54 15.76 6.28 -5.76
CA VAL A 54 14.42 5.71 -5.73
C VAL A 54 14.34 4.77 -6.91
N ILE A 55 14.10 3.48 -6.67
CA ILE A 55 14.08 2.47 -7.72
C ILE A 55 12.67 1.87 -7.84
N GLU A 56 12.19 1.79 -9.07
CA GLU A 56 10.92 1.11 -9.37
C GLU A 56 11.09 -0.39 -9.24
N ASP A 57 10.22 -1.04 -8.51
CA ASP A 57 10.14 -2.50 -8.47
C ASP A 57 9.81 -3.05 -9.88
N ARG A 58 10.29 -4.26 -10.19
CA ARG A 58 9.96 -4.92 -11.46
C ARG A 58 8.44 -5.04 -11.62
N TYR A 59 7.96 -4.90 -12.85
CA TYR A 59 6.53 -4.83 -13.21
C TYR A 59 5.77 -3.63 -12.60
N SER A 60 6.49 -2.57 -12.21
CA SER A 60 5.90 -1.29 -11.78
C SER A 60 6.38 -0.17 -12.70
N GLY A 61 5.57 0.89 -12.84
CA GLY A 61 5.95 2.08 -13.60
C GLY A 61 6.32 1.74 -15.05
N ASN A 62 7.57 1.93 -15.43
CA ASN A 62 8.11 1.56 -16.75
C ASN A 62 9.18 0.43 -16.66
N SER A 63 9.27 -0.26 -15.52
CA SER A 63 10.32 -1.24 -15.24
C SER A 63 9.83 -2.67 -15.51
N PHE A 64 9.76 -3.06 -16.79
CA PHE A 64 9.21 -4.36 -17.21
C PHE A 64 10.29 -5.31 -17.74
N PRO A 65 10.45 -6.50 -17.13
CA PRO A 65 11.39 -7.51 -17.64
C PRO A 65 11.04 -8.09 -19.01
N THR A 66 9.77 -8.04 -19.39
CA THR A 66 9.22 -8.63 -20.61
C THR A 66 7.82 -8.06 -20.88
N ASP A 67 7.42 -8.05 -22.15
CA ASP A 67 6.05 -7.73 -22.58
C ASP A 67 5.09 -8.93 -22.43
N GLU A 68 5.58 -10.11 -22.01
CA GLU A 68 4.76 -11.31 -21.80
C GLU A 68 4.22 -11.40 -20.36
N TYR A 69 2.90 -11.40 -20.24
CA TYR A 69 2.19 -11.46 -18.95
C TYR A 69 1.51 -12.82 -18.70
N SER A 70 2.00 -13.90 -19.31
CA SER A 70 1.45 -15.22 -19.07
C SER A 70 1.65 -15.63 -17.61
N ASN A 71 0.73 -16.46 -17.07
CA ASN A 71 0.85 -16.99 -15.71
C ASN A 71 2.18 -17.73 -15.49
N GLY A 72 2.72 -18.37 -16.52
CA GLY A 72 4.01 -19.05 -16.46
C GLY A 72 5.16 -18.05 -16.28
N THR A 73 5.13 -16.95 -17.02
CA THR A 73 6.14 -15.89 -16.96
C THR A 73 6.09 -15.11 -15.65
N LEU A 74 4.90 -14.69 -15.21
CA LEU A 74 4.72 -13.98 -13.94
C LEU A 74 5.17 -14.82 -12.73
N LYS A 75 4.87 -16.12 -12.69
CA LYS A 75 5.32 -17.01 -11.61
C LYS A 75 6.84 -17.13 -11.50
N LYS A 76 7.56 -16.92 -12.61
CA LYS A 76 9.03 -17.00 -12.66
C LYS A 76 9.69 -15.66 -12.34
N LEU A 77 9.14 -14.57 -12.86
CA LEU A 77 9.78 -13.25 -12.85
C LEU A 77 9.24 -12.31 -11.78
N LEU A 78 7.97 -12.42 -11.40
CA LEU A 78 7.32 -11.58 -10.39
C LEU A 78 7.30 -12.30 -9.03
N THR A 79 8.46 -12.39 -8.39
CA THR A 79 8.59 -12.99 -7.06
C THR A 79 9.40 -12.08 -6.14
N VAL A 80 9.10 -12.10 -4.83
CA VAL A 80 9.88 -11.34 -3.83
C VAL A 80 11.36 -11.69 -3.88
N ARG A 81 11.71 -12.95 -4.19
CA ARG A 81 13.10 -13.38 -4.37
C ARG A 81 13.76 -12.57 -5.49
N GLN A 82 13.14 -12.54 -6.66
CA GLN A 82 13.65 -11.83 -7.82
C GLN A 82 13.76 -10.32 -7.59
N MET A 83 12.83 -9.73 -6.82
CA MET A 83 12.87 -8.32 -6.44
C MET A 83 14.01 -8.02 -5.47
N VAL A 84 14.28 -8.92 -4.52
CA VAL A 84 15.44 -8.80 -3.62
C VAL A 84 16.74 -8.84 -4.43
N GLU A 85 16.86 -9.75 -5.41
CA GLU A 85 18.05 -9.83 -6.26
C GLU A 85 18.27 -8.57 -7.11
N ASP A 86 17.22 -7.89 -7.58
CA ASP A 86 17.37 -6.60 -8.28
C ASP A 86 18.00 -5.54 -7.36
N VAL A 87 17.50 -5.44 -6.12
CA VAL A 87 18.03 -4.49 -5.13
C VAL A 87 19.47 -4.83 -4.75
N VAL A 88 19.80 -6.12 -4.61
CA VAL A 88 21.16 -6.61 -4.33
C VAL A 88 22.10 -6.30 -5.49
N HIS A 89 21.66 -6.50 -6.72
CA HIS A 89 22.42 -6.15 -7.92
C HIS A 89 22.73 -4.65 -7.94
N PHE A 90 21.72 -3.81 -7.69
CA PHE A 90 21.90 -2.36 -7.61
C PHE A 90 22.82 -1.94 -6.46
N GLY A 91 22.66 -2.51 -5.27
CA GLY A 91 23.55 -2.26 -4.13
C GLY A 91 25.00 -2.64 -4.41
N THR A 92 25.23 -3.74 -5.13
CA THR A 92 26.55 -4.18 -5.59
C THR A 92 27.14 -3.19 -6.59
N HIS A 93 26.32 -2.70 -7.53
CA HIS A 93 26.73 -1.64 -8.46
C HIS A 93 27.16 -0.36 -7.71
N LEU A 94 26.40 0.07 -6.70
CA LEU A 94 26.74 1.23 -5.87
C LEU A 94 28.07 1.04 -5.11
N ARG A 95 28.31 -0.16 -4.55
CA ARG A 95 29.58 -0.50 -3.90
C ARG A 95 30.78 -0.39 -4.84
N SER A 96 30.63 -0.86 -6.08
CA SER A 96 31.65 -0.74 -7.11
C SER A 96 31.85 0.73 -7.55
N ARG A 97 30.77 1.50 -7.61
CA ARG A 97 30.80 2.91 -8.02
C ARG A 97 31.41 3.84 -6.98
N TYR A 98 31.30 3.49 -5.70
CA TYR A 98 31.85 4.21 -4.55
C TYR A 98 32.76 3.28 -3.74
N PRO A 99 33.99 3.00 -4.23
CA PRO A 99 34.88 1.98 -3.65
C PRO A 99 35.55 2.48 -2.36
N THR A 100 34.77 2.58 -1.29
CA THR A 100 35.23 2.95 0.06
C THR A 100 34.56 2.08 1.13
N PRO A 101 35.32 1.62 2.15
CA PRO A 101 34.75 0.87 3.28
C PRO A 101 33.76 1.71 4.11
N ASP A 102 33.86 3.04 4.02
CA ASP A 102 33.00 3.96 4.76
C ASP A 102 31.59 4.07 4.16
N LEU A 103 31.37 3.58 2.93
CA LEU A 103 30.07 3.62 2.29
C LEU A 103 29.02 2.88 3.13
N LYS A 104 27.93 3.56 3.45
CA LYS A 104 26.73 2.98 4.06
C LYS A 104 25.56 3.09 3.10
N ILE A 105 25.03 1.95 2.69
CA ILE A 105 23.79 1.87 1.90
C ILE A 105 22.66 1.46 2.84
N VAL A 106 21.60 2.25 2.91
CA VAL A 106 20.42 1.97 3.74
C VAL A 106 19.20 1.83 2.84
N LEU A 107 18.50 0.71 2.96
CA LEU A 107 17.28 0.46 2.20
C LEU A 107 16.08 1.09 2.90
N PHE A 108 15.15 1.68 2.15
CA PHE A 108 13.87 2.16 2.63
C PHE A 108 12.74 1.44 1.88
N GLY A 109 11.80 0.86 2.63
CA GLY A 109 10.63 0.21 2.07
C GLY A 109 9.41 0.34 2.96
N CYS A 110 8.23 0.37 2.34
CA CYS A 110 6.95 0.49 3.03
C CYS A 110 6.00 -0.62 2.54
N SER A 111 5.22 -1.21 3.45
CA SER A 111 4.27 -2.27 3.11
C SER A 111 4.96 -3.39 2.31
N SER A 112 4.48 -3.72 1.12
CA SER A 112 5.10 -4.71 0.23
C SER A 112 6.57 -4.44 -0.11
N THR A 113 7.02 -3.19 -0.26
CA THR A 113 8.45 -2.93 -0.55
C THR A 113 9.33 -3.07 0.69
N GLY A 114 8.75 -2.93 1.88
CA GLY A 114 9.42 -3.32 3.12
C GLY A 114 9.68 -4.83 3.20
N MET A 115 8.80 -5.65 2.59
CA MET A 115 9.03 -7.09 2.40
C MET A 115 10.16 -7.42 1.41
N ILE A 116 10.74 -6.43 0.74
CA ILE A 116 11.92 -6.55 -0.11
C ILE A 116 13.15 -6.02 0.65
N ALA A 117 13.06 -4.80 1.21
CA ALA A 117 14.15 -4.13 1.91
C ALA A 117 14.68 -4.93 3.12
N ALA A 118 13.78 -5.43 3.99
CA ALA A 118 14.17 -6.18 5.18
C ALA A 118 14.94 -7.47 4.84
N PRO A 119 14.42 -8.38 4.00
CA PRO A 119 15.17 -9.60 3.67
C PRO A 119 16.42 -9.34 2.83
N ALA A 120 16.46 -8.28 1.99
CA ALA A 120 17.68 -7.90 1.28
C ALA A 120 18.80 -7.54 2.27
N ARG A 121 18.50 -6.69 3.26
CA ARG A 121 19.46 -6.37 4.33
C ARG A 121 19.81 -7.56 5.21
N GLN A 122 18.85 -8.44 5.50
CA GLN A 122 19.08 -9.63 6.32
C GLN A 122 20.04 -10.61 5.64
N ARG A 123 19.88 -10.83 4.33
CA ARG A 123 20.68 -11.79 3.56
C ARG A 123 22.01 -11.22 3.07
N HIS A 124 22.08 -9.92 2.86
CA HIS A 124 23.27 -9.23 2.33
C HIS A 124 23.79 -8.13 3.26
N PRO A 125 24.19 -8.48 4.51
CA PRO A 125 24.75 -7.53 5.47
C PRO A 125 26.06 -6.87 5.02
N GLU A 126 26.78 -7.50 4.10
CA GLU A 126 28.01 -7.00 3.49
C GLU A 126 27.74 -5.84 2.51
N ILE A 127 26.57 -5.84 1.86
CA ILE A 127 26.17 -4.78 0.92
C ILE A 127 25.48 -3.65 1.67
N PHE A 128 24.45 -3.97 2.46
CA PHE A 128 23.57 -2.99 3.09
C PHE A 128 23.92 -2.79 4.56
N ALA A 129 24.09 -1.53 4.96
CA ALA A 129 24.35 -1.17 6.35
C ALA A 129 23.09 -1.32 7.21
N GLY A 130 21.91 -1.01 6.66
CA GLY A 130 20.62 -1.09 7.36
C GLY A 130 19.44 -1.16 6.40
N ALA A 131 18.25 -1.39 6.96
CA ALA A 131 16.99 -1.23 6.27
C ALA A 131 15.98 -0.57 7.22
N VAL A 132 15.25 0.42 6.72
CA VAL A 132 14.07 1.00 7.35
C VAL A 132 12.86 0.41 6.66
N GLU A 133 12.09 -0.34 7.44
CA GLU A 133 10.93 -1.08 6.98
C GLU A 133 9.72 -0.50 7.73
N SER A 134 8.85 0.17 6.99
CA SER A 134 7.63 0.79 7.53
C SER A 134 6.41 -0.06 7.19
N SER A 135 5.80 -0.64 8.22
CA SER A 135 4.50 -1.34 8.13
C SER A 135 4.44 -2.52 7.14
N ALA A 136 5.56 -3.21 6.92
CA ALA A 136 5.61 -4.42 6.12
C ALA A 136 5.06 -5.61 6.90
N PRO A 137 4.13 -6.35 6.30
CA PRO A 137 3.52 -7.49 6.95
C PRO A 137 4.42 -8.73 6.83
N LEU A 138 5.66 -8.69 7.34
CA LEU A 138 6.66 -9.77 7.20
C LEU A 138 6.20 -11.13 7.77
N LYS A 139 5.25 -11.12 8.70
CA LYS A 139 4.70 -12.32 9.36
C LYS A 139 3.39 -12.81 8.75
N ILE A 140 2.82 -12.09 7.78
CA ILE A 140 1.58 -12.52 7.15
C ILE A 140 1.86 -13.66 6.18
N THR A 141 1.09 -14.72 6.29
CA THR A 141 1.12 -15.85 5.37
C THR A 141 -0.08 -15.79 4.42
N PRO A 142 -0.01 -16.44 3.24
CA PRO A 142 -1.17 -16.55 2.35
C PRO A 142 -2.39 -17.24 2.98
N THR A 143 -2.26 -17.83 4.17
CA THR A 143 -3.35 -18.49 4.91
C THR A 143 -3.91 -17.63 6.04
N ASP A 144 -3.26 -16.52 6.40
CA ASP A 144 -3.60 -15.71 7.58
C ASP A 144 -4.88 -14.88 7.43
N ASP A 145 -5.31 -14.63 6.20
CA ASP A 145 -6.62 -14.01 5.89
C ASP A 145 -7.39 -14.85 4.87
N LYS A 146 -7.06 -16.15 4.73
CA LYS A 146 -7.94 -17.03 3.98
C LYS A 146 -9.22 -17.19 4.78
N TRP A 147 -10.33 -17.10 4.07
CA TRP A 147 -11.64 -17.55 4.53
C TRP A 147 -11.64 -19.10 4.62
N VAL A 148 -10.75 -19.66 5.45
CA VAL A 148 -10.73 -21.09 5.72
C VAL A 148 -11.94 -21.36 6.62
N ASN A 149 -12.77 -22.34 6.26
CA ASN A 149 -13.93 -22.77 7.05
C ASN A 149 -15.06 -21.74 7.27
N GLY A 150 -15.03 -20.58 6.60
CA GLY A 150 -16.06 -19.56 6.70
C GLY A 150 -16.22 -18.87 8.06
N LYS A 151 -15.18 -18.90 8.89
CA LYS A 151 -15.18 -18.24 10.19
C LYS A 151 -14.45 -16.90 10.12
N ALA A 152 -15.19 -15.82 10.30
CA ALA A 152 -14.63 -14.46 10.39
C ALA A 152 -13.58 -14.30 11.51
N SER A 153 -13.62 -15.16 12.55
CA SER A 153 -12.63 -15.19 13.64
C SER A 153 -11.23 -15.63 13.21
N GLU A 154 -11.09 -16.24 12.03
CA GLU A 154 -9.79 -16.66 11.49
C GLU A 154 -9.11 -15.55 10.69
N LEU A 155 -9.80 -14.42 10.44
CA LEU A 155 -9.24 -13.26 9.75
C LEU A 155 -8.42 -12.41 10.73
N LYS A 156 -7.17 -12.10 10.36
CA LYS A 156 -6.24 -11.36 11.22
C LYS A 156 -6.32 -9.85 11.00
N TYR A 157 -6.61 -9.37 9.79
CA TYR A 157 -6.64 -7.93 9.49
C TYR A 157 -7.86 -7.21 10.07
N TRP A 158 -9.06 -7.72 9.84
CA TRP A 158 -10.32 -7.03 10.17
C TRP A 158 -10.56 -6.71 11.65
N PRO A 159 -10.14 -7.54 12.62
CA PRO A 159 -10.21 -7.17 14.04
C PRO A 159 -9.44 -5.88 14.37
N TYR A 160 -8.31 -5.61 13.71
CA TYR A 160 -7.57 -4.35 13.89
C TYR A 160 -8.31 -3.16 13.29
N VAL A 161 -8.97 -3.35 12.15
CA VAL A 161 -9.85 -2.32 11.57
C VAL A 161 -10.98 -1.97 12.55
N ALA A 162 -11.69 -2.96 13.09
CA ALA A 162 -12.74 -2.73 14.08
C ALA A 162 -12.19 -2.05 15.36
N LYS A 163 -10.98 -2.40 15.78
CA LYS A 163 -10.29 -1.75 16.90
C LYS A 163 -10.00 -0.27 16.60
N ALA A 164 -9.57 0.06 15.38
CA ALA A 164 -9.33 1.44 14.97
C ALA A 164 -10.65 2.25 15.00
N PHE A 165 -11.72 1.73 14.41
CA PHE A 165 -13.04 2.40 14.39
C PHE A 165 -13.73 2.49 15.76
N SER A 166 -13.31 1.70 16.75
CA SER A 166 -13.78 1.81 18.14
C SER A 166 -12.89 2.70 19.02
N ASN A 167 -11.73 3.13 18.54
CA ASN A 167 -10.78 3.93 19.31
C ASN A 167 -11.25 5.38 19.43
N LYS A 168 -11.56 5.80 20.66
CA LYS A 168 -12.04 7.16 20.98
C LYS A 168 -11.01 8.25 20.63
N HIS A 169 -9.71 7.98 20.69
CA HIS A 169 -8.66 8.94 20.32
C HIS A 169 -8.67 9.27 18.83
N LEU A 170 -9.14 8.34 18.00
CA LEU A 170 -9.32 8.54 16.56
C LEU A 170 -10.72 9.09 16.22
N GLY A 171 -11.54 9.43 17.22
CA GLY A 171 -12.94 9.82 17.05
C GLY A 171 -13.88 8.64 16.79
N GLY A 172 -13.40 7.41 16.98
CA GLY A 172 -14.17 6.19 16.90
C GLY A 172 -15.08 5.95 18.11
N SER A 173 -15.97 4.96 18.00
CA SER A 173 -16.82 4.54 19.13
C SER A 173 -17.36 3.13 18.93
N ARG A 174 -17.82 2.50 20.03
CA ARG A 174 -18.51 1.20 19.94
C ARG A 174 -19.76 1.29 19.04
N ARG A 175 -20.55 2.36 19.20
CA ARG A 175 -21.72 2.65 18.37
C ARG A 175 -21.37 2.74 16.87
N CYS A 176 -20.24 3.35 16.52
CA CYS A 176 -19.76 3.41 15.14
C CYS A 176 -19.53 2.01 14.56
N VAL A 177 -18.83 1.14 15.30
CA VAL A 177 -18.60 -0.26 14.91
C VAL A 177 -19.91 -1.06 14.83
N ASP A 178 -20.85 -0.84 15.74
CA ASP A 178 -22.15 -1.52 15.74
C ASP A 178 -22.98 -1.14 14.51
N VAL A 179 -23.00 0.15 14.12
CA VAL A 179 -23.66 0.60 12.89
C VAL A 179 -23.02 -0.04 11.66
N LEU A 180 -21.67 -0.08 11.59
CA LEU A 180 -20.97 -0.73 10.48
C LEU A 180 -21.29 -2.22 10.39
N THR A 181 -21.27 -2.91 11.53
CA THR A 181 -21.58 -4.34 11.61
C THR A 181 -23.00 -4.61 11.14
N LYS A 182 -23.97 -3.81 11.60
CA LYS A 182 -25.37 -3.94 11.19
C LYS A 182 -25.57 -3.65 9.70
N ALA A 183 -24.89 -2.64 9.15
CA ALA A 183 -24.94 -2.35 7.72
C ALA A 183 -24.44 -3.51 6.85
N HIS A 184 -23.33 -4.16 7.24
CA HIS A 184 -22.80 -5.33 6.53
C HIS A 184 -23.70 -6.57 6.67
N GLN A 185 -24.37 -6.74 7.82
CA GLN A 185 -25.37 -7.80 8.00
C GLN A 185 -26.58 -7.59 7.08
N GLU A 186 -27.10 -6.35 7.01
CA GLU A 186 -28.19 -5.98 6.10
C GLU A 186 -27.78 -6.17 4.63
N TYR A 187 -26.56 -5.77 4.26
CA TYR A 187 -25.98 -6.00 2.94
C TYR A 187 -25.95 -7.50 2.59
N ALA A 188 -25.35 -8.32 3.46
CA ALA A 188 -25.23 -9.77 3.26
C ALA A 188 -26.59 -10.46 3.18
N GLN A 189 -27.58 -9.98 3.94
CA GLN A 189 -28.95 -10.50 3.86
C GLN A 189 -29.61 -10.17 2.51
N ALA A 190 -29.41 -8.96 1.99
CA ALA A 190 -29.94 -8.55 0.69
C ALA A 190 -29.35 -9.35 -0.48
N LEU A 191 -28.08 -9.75 -0.41
CA LEU A 191 -27.43 -10.54 -1.47
C LEU A 191 -28.08 -11.91 -1.74
N LYS A 192 -28.85 -12.44 -0.78
CA LYS A 192 -29.47 -13.78 -0.86
C LYS A 192 -30.56 -13.89 -1.92
N THR A 193 -31.14 -12.78 -2.38
CA THR A 193 -32.21 -12.79 -3.39
C THR A 193 -31.83 -11.93 -4.59
N VAL A 194 -32.44 -12.20 -5.75
CA VAL A 194 -32.23 -11.41 -6.97
C VAL A 194 -32.68 -9.97 -6.74
N GLU A 195 -33.84 -9.79 -6.12
CA GLU A 195 -34.44 -8.49 -5.84
C GLU A 195 -33.57 -7.68 -4.88
N GLY A 196 -33.01 -8.34 -3.85
CA GLY A 196 -32.12 -7.71 -2.89
C GLY A 196 -30.79 -7.30 -3.52
N ARG A 197 -30.22 -8.12 -4.41
CA ARG A 197 -29.04 -7.73 -5.21
C ARG A 197 -29.32 -6.49 -6.07
N ARG A 198 -30.46 -6.44 -6.77
CA ARG A 198 -30.86 -5.26 -7.57
C ARG A 198 -31.06 -4.02 -6.70
N ALA A 199 -31.61 -4.17 -5.50
CA ALA A 199 -31.76 -3.07 -4.56
C ALA A 199 -30.41 -2.54 -4.06
N VAL A 200 -29.45 -3.43 -3.77
CA VAL A 200 -28.08 -3.07 -3.39
C VAL A 200 -27.36 -2.38 -4.55
N GLU A 201 -27.41 -2.94 -5.76
CA GLU A 201 -26.80 -2.33 -6.95
C GLU A 201 -27.27 -0.88 -7.15
N LYS A 202 -28.59 -0.65 -7.05
CA LYS A 202 -29.16 0.70 -7.12
C LYS A 202 -28.68 1.59 -5.97
N LYS A 203 -28.65 1.07 -4.74
CA LYS A 203 -28.29 1.84 -3.54
C LYS A 203 -26.82 2.25 -3.53
N PHE A 204 -25.92 1.37 -3.98
CA PHE A 204 -24.47 1.58 -4.03
C PHE A 204 -23.97 2.03 -5.42
N ARG A 205 -24.90 2.35 -6.33
CA ARG A 205 -24.61 2.83 -7.70
C ARG A 205 -23.68 1.90 -8.49
N PHE A 206 -23.82 0.59 -8.30
CA PHE A 206 -23.09 -0.39 -9.10
C PHE A 206 -23.68 -0.52 -10.50
N CYS A 207 -22.89 -1.06 -11.43
CA CYS A 207 -23.37 -1.44 -12.75
C CYS A 207 -24.52 -2.46 -12.63
N ASP A 208 -25.42 -2.45 -13.63
CA ASP A 208 -26.51 -3.41 -13.69
C ASP A 208 -25.97 -4.85 -13.68
N ARG A 209 -26.57 -5.71 -12.86
CA ARG A 209 -26.20 -7.12 -12.68
C ARG A 209 -24.77 -7.37 -12.20
N TYR A 210 -24.07 -6.36 -11.68
CA TYR A 210 -22.72 -6.48 -11.13
C TYR A 210 -22.62 -7.55 -10.04
N LEU A 211 -23.63 -7.67 -9.18
CA LEU A 211 -23.66 -8.59 -8.06
C LEU A 211 -24.14 -10.00 -8.43
N GLU A 212 -24.43 -10.30 -9.70
CA GLU A 212 -24.66 -11.69 -10.11
C GLU A 212 -23.38 -12.54 -10.05
N ASP A 213 -22.21 -11.91 -10.15
CA ASP A 213 -20.92 -12.57 -9.88
C ASP A 213 -20.65 -12.61 -8.37
N VAL A 214 -20.45 -13.81 -7.83
CA VAL A 214 -20.13 -14.04 -6.42
C VAL A 214 -18.82 -13.35 -6.02
N ASN A 215 -17.85 -13.23 -6.92
CA ASN A 215 -16.61 -12.49 -6.63
C ASN A 215 -16.90 -11.01 -6.43
N ASN A 216 -17.80 -10.43 -7.23
CA ASN A 216 -18.23 -9.04 -7.06
C ASN A 216 -19.00 -8.84 -5.76
N GLN A 217 -19.81 -9.81 -5.34
CA GLN A 217 -20.47 -9.77 -4.02
C GLN A 217 -19.46 -9.69 -2.88
N ILE A 218 -18.39 -10.49 -2.95
CA ILE A 218 -17.32 -10.49 -1.94
C ILE A 218 -16.57 -9.15 -1.97
N LEU A 219 -16.08 -8.73 -3.13
CA LEU A 219 -15.27 -7.51 -3.27
C LEU A 219 -16.03 -6.24 -2.87
N SER A 220 -17.30 -6.14 -3.27
CA SER A 220 -18.16 -5.00 -2.92
C SER A 220 -18.54 -4.98 -1.43
N SER A 221 -18.72 -6.15 -0.81
CA SER A 221 -19.02 -6.25 0.63
C SER A 221 -17.86 -5.82 1.53
N ILE A 222 -16.63 -5.87 1.02
CA ILE A 222 -15.41 -5.63 1.79
C ILE A 222 -15.13 -4.13 1.98
N GLY A 223 -15.85 -3.25 1.29
CA GLY A 223 -15.69 -1.80 1.48
C GLY A 223 -14.23 -1.38 1.38
N GLY A 224 -13.49 -1.84 0.36
CA GLY A 224 -12.03 -1.66 0.24
C GLY A 224 -11.57 -0.21 0.44
N ARG A 225 -12.43 0.76 0.13
CA ARG A 225 -12.27 2.19 0.42
C ARG A 225 -12.43 2.54 1.90
N LEU A 226 -13.50 2.12 2.55
CA LEU A 226 -13.84 2.48 3.93
C LEU A 226 -13.03 1.70 4.98
N LEU A 227 -12.97 0.38 4.83
CA LEU A 227 -12.40 -0.52 5.84
C LEU A 227 -10.95 -0.92 5.51
N GLY A 228 -10.57 -0.81 4.24
CA GLY A 228 -9.20 -1.00 3.77
C GLY A 228 -8.35 0.24 3.99
N MET A 229 -8.67 1.36 3.33
CA MET A 229 -7.72 2.48 3.19
C MET A 229 -7.79 3.52 4.32
N ASN A 230 -8.97 3.88 4.80
CA ASN A 230 -9.10 4.90 5.85
C ASN A 230 -8.41 4.57 7.18
N PRO A 231 -8.44 3.33 7.72
CA PRO A 231 -7.65 3.01 8.92
C PRO A 231 -6.13 2.95 8.65
N GLN A 232 -5.70 2.82 7.38
CA GLN A 232 -4.28 2.77 7.03
C GLN A 232 -3.64 4.16 6.94
N TYR A 233 -4.35 5.15 6.40
CA TYR A 233 -3.86 6.54 6.31
C TYR A 233 -4.37 7.42 7.45
N ASN A 234 -5.67 7.28 7.78
CA ASN A 234 -6.41 8.10 8.73
C ASN A 234 -6.09 9.61 8.60
N ASP A 235 -6.03 10.07 7.35
CA ASP A 235 -5.56 11.40 7.01
C ASP A 235 -6.65 12.45 7.30
N PRO A 236 -6.39 13.46 8.13
CA PRO A 236 -7.31 14.57 8.31
C PRO A 236 -7.41 15.50 7.09
N TYR A 237 -6.57 15.31 6.05
CA TYR A 237 -6.50 16.18 4.88
C TYR A 237 -6.64 15.42 3.54
N PRO A 238 -7.47 15.89 2.59
CA PRO A 238 -8.43 16.98 2.74
C PRO A 238 -9.49 16.62 3.79
N ALA A 239 -9.99 17.62 4.52
CA ALA A 239 -10.96 17.43 5.58
C ALA A 239 -12.37 17.19 5.02
N THR A 240 -12.57 16.14 4.22
CA THR A 240 -13.91 15.69 3.82
C THR A 240 -14.42 14.62 4.78
N ASP A 241 -15.73 14.37 4.76
CA ASP A 241 -16.41 13.52 5.74
C ASP A 241 -15.96 12.04 5.76
N TYR A 242 -15.03 11.64 4.87
CA TYR A 242 -14.72 10.23 4.62
C TYR A 242 -13.23 9.86 4.67
N HIS A 243 -12.31 10.78 4.97
CA HIS A 243 -10.85 10.51 4.95
C HIS A 243 -10.25 10.02 6.27
N ASN A 244 -10.92 10.30 7.40
CA ASN A 244 -10.48 9.84 8.71
C ASN A 244 -11.61 9.22 9.54
N ILE A 245 -11.22 8.42 10.53
CA ILE A 245 -12.12 7.64 11.38
C ILE A 245 -13.13 8.53 12.12
N LYS A 246 -12.71 9.72 12.59
CA LYS A 246 -13.58 10.65 13.33
C LYS A 246 -14.76 11.10 12.48
N MET A 247 -14.50 11.51 11.25
CA MET A 247 -15.53 12.04 10.36
C MET A 247 -16.48 10.92 9.88
N ILE A 248 -15.92 9.76 9.51
CA ILE A 248 -16.69 8.57 9.17
C ILE A 248 -17.62 8.17 10.32
N CYS A 249 -17.08 8.07 11.54
CA CYS A 249 -17.88 7.68 12.70
C CYS A 249 -18.92 8.73 13.08
N ARG A 250 -18.64 10.02 12.90
CA ARG A 250 -19.65 11.07 13.06
C ARG A 250 -20.82 10.85 12.10
N ARG A 251 -20.54 10.59 10.80
CA ARG A 251 -21.59 10.35 9.81
C ARG A 251 -22.42 9.12 10.14
N LEU A 252 -21.78 8.00 10.45
CA LEU A 252 -22.43 6.73 10.80
C LEU A 252 -23.33 6.83 12.04
N THR A 253 -22.91 7.62 13.03
CA THR A 253 -23.63 7.67 14.32
C THR A 253 -24.70 8.76 14.38
N SER A 254 -24.65 9.75 13.48
CA SER A 254 -25.62 10.84 13.32
C SER A 254 -26.88 10.44 12.51
N GLY A 255 -27.95 11.21 12.63
CA GLY A 255 -29.17 11.07 11.81
C GLY A 255 -29.99 9.79 12.07
N SER A 256 -31.14 9.70 11.39
CA SER A 256 -32.11 8.60 11.50
C SER A 256 -32.06 7.59 10.35
N ASP A 257 -31.18 7.79 9.36
CA ASP A 257 -31.02 6.87 8.23
C ASP A 257 -30.67 5.45 8.68
N SER A 258 -31.04 4.46 7.88
CA SER A 258 -30.71 3.06 8.16
C SER A 258 -29.19 2.83 8.12
N PRO A 259 -28.67 1.80 8.81
CA PRO A 259 -27.25 1.46 8.74
C PRO A 259 -26.77 1.22 7.30
N LEU A 260 -27.54 0.51 6.48
CA LEU A 260 -27.21 0.27 5.08
C LEU A 260 -27.21 1.56 4.24
N ASP A 261 -28.13 2.50 4.48
CA ASP A 261 -28.13 3.80 3.79
C ASP A 261 -26.90 4.63 4.14
N LYS A 262 -26.49 4.63 5.42
CA LYS A 262 -25.28 5.34 5.87
C LYS A 262 -24.02 4.73 5.28
N LEU A 263 -23.95 3.41 5.17
CA LEU A 263 -22.83 2.74 4.51
C LEU A 263 -22.78 3.09 3.01
N ALA A 264 -23.93 3.09 2.34
CA ALA A 264 -24.03 3.46 0.93
C ALA A 264 -23.63 4.91 0.69
N ASP A 265 -24.06 5.84 1.55
CA ASP A 265 -23.69 7.26 1.46
C ASP A 265 -22.16 7.44 1.46
N ILE A 266 -21.47 6.75 2.37
CA ILE A 266 -20.01 6.83 2.44
C ILE A 266 -19.35 6.15 1.24
N LEU A 267 -19.86 5.02 0.75
CA LEU A 267 -19.24 4.33 -0.38
C LEU A 267 -19.53 5.02 -1.74
N ASN A 268 -20.64 5.74 -1.84
CA ASN A 268 -21.06 6.47 -3.04
C ASN A 268 -20.36 7.84 -3.22
N THR A 269 -19.58 8.31 -2.25
CA THR A 269 -18.87 9.59 -2.39
C THR A 269 -17.86 9.53 -3.55
N ASN A 270 -17.74 10.60 -4.31
CA ASN A 270 -16.72 10.73 -5.36
C ASN A 270 -15.38 11.25 -4.83
N ASP A 271 -15.23 11.38 -3.51
CA ASP A 271 -14.01 11.95 -2.94
C ASP A 271 -12.78 11.13 -3.33
N PRO A 272 -11.69 11.78 -3.80
CA PRO A 272 -10.47 11.04 -4.07
C PRO A 272 -10.04 10.32 -2.80
N LEU A 273 -9.51 9.11 -2.92
CA LEU A 273 -8.82 8.45 -1.81
C LEU A 273 -7.79 9.42 -1.22
N PRO A 274 -7.55 9.41 0.10
CA PRO A 274 -6.55 10.29 0.69
C PRO A 274 -5.26 10.13 -0.14
N PRO A 275 -4.75 11.20 -0.75
CA PRO A 275 -3.53 11.10 -1.52
C PRO A 275 -2.45 10.68 -0.53
N GLY A 276 -1.92 9.46 -0.65
CA GLY A 276 -0.68 9.14 0.03
C GLY A 276 0.33 10.21 -0.37
N ASP A 277 0.98 10.86 0.59
CA ASP A 277 1.78 12.09 0.43
C ASP A 277 2.43 12.23 -0.97
N THR A 278 1.72 12.89 -1.89
CA THR A 278 2.14 13.07 -3.29
C THR A 278 2.91 14.37 -3.47
N ARG A 279 3.50 14.92 -2.40
CA ARG A 279 4.49 16.01 -2.53
C ARG A 279 5.68 15.45 -3.29
N GLY A 280 5.56 15.44 -4.62
CA GLY A 280 6.62 15.05 -5.53
C GLY A 280 7.84 15.88 -5.20
N VAL A 281 8.99 15.23 -5.15
CA VAL A 281 10.26 15.89 -4.83
C VAL A 281 10.76 16.51 -6.15
N PRO A 282 10.69 17.84 -6.34
CA PRO A 282 10.98 18.48 -7.63
C PRO A 282 12.47 18.43 -8.04
N PHE A 283 13.32 17.79 -7.24
CA PHE A 283 14.77 17.74 -7.41
C PHE A 283 15.31 16.39 -7.87
N LEU A 284 14.43 15.38 -8.04
CA LEU A 284 14.85 14.05 -8.47
C LEU A 284 15.06 14.01 -9.99
N ARG A 285 16.25 13.56 -10.41
CA ARG A 285 16.60 13.40 -11.84
C ARG A 285 16.25 11.98 -12.29
N HIS A 286 15.63 11.84 -13.47
CA HIS A 286 15.30 10.55 -14.09
C HIS A 286 16.46 9.98 -14.89
N ILE A 287 16.76 8.69 -14.71
CA ILE A 287 17.65 7.90 -15.58
C ILE A 287 17.09 6.48 -15.70
N GLU A 288 17.14 5.94 -16.92
CA GLU A 288 16.99 4.51 -17.20
C GLU A 288 18.34 3.81 -17.03
N MET A 289 18.37 2.71 -16.27
CA MET A 289 19.54 1.84 -16.15
C MET A 289 19.32 0.51 -16.84
#